data_AF-A0A6L6QIH2-F1
#
_entry.id   AF-A0A6L6QIH2-F1
#
_cell.length_a   1.000
_cell.length_b   1.000
_cell.length_c   1.000
_cell.angle_alpha   90.00
_cell.angle_beta   90.00
_cell.angle_gamma   90.00
#
_symmetry.space_group_name_H-M   'P 1'
#
loop_
_entity.id
_entity.type
_entity.pdbx_description
1 polymer ?
#
loop_
_entity_poly.entity_id
_entity_poly.type
_entity_poly.pdbx_seq_one_letter_code
_entity_poly.pdbx_strand_id
1 'polypeptide(L)'
;MDFDLQGERKKLTAAARYWAGERPSVPQVDADVVAQLKALGAPDDVVAKAEVSASAAAAQDVDFLVFEDNWQAVCTFCALATQWKLVAGAADLLYVGLDYGAIEMVFRLEQVPAADWRALFHDLRLMEREALPLLNERS
;
A
#
# COMPACT_ATOMS: atom_id res chain seq x y z
N MET A 1 -19.93 1.32 -19.24
CA MET A 1 -19.65 2.07 -18.00
C MET A 1 -18.50 1.33 -17.31
N ASP A 2 -17.27 1.47 -17.83
CA ASP A 2 -16.12 0.59 -17.51
C ASP A 2 -14.91 1.34 -16.91
N PHE A 3 -15.07 2.62 -16.58
CA PHE A 3 -13.94 3.46 -16.16
C PHE A 3 -13.56 3.32 -14.67
N ASP A 4 -14.42 2.75 -13.82
CA ASP A 4 -14.23 2.71 -12.36
C ASP A 4 -13.37 1.51 -11.89
N LEU A 5 -13.61 0.34 -12.47
CA LEU A 5 -12.92 -0.92 -12.12
C LEU A 5 -11.40 -0.86 -12.29
N GLN A 6 -10.92 -0.02 -13.22
CA GLN A 6 -9.49 0.14 -13.48
C GLN A 6 -8.82 1.07 -12.46
N GLY A 7 -9.57 1.99 -11.84
CA GLY A 7 -9.11 2.85 -10.74
C GLY A 7 -9.08 2.08 -9.41
N GLU A 8 -10.09 1.28 -9.15
CA GLU A 8 -10.21 0.43 -7.95
C GLU A 8 -9.02 -0.53 -7.82
N ARG A 9 -8.71 -1.28 -8.88
CA ARG A 9 -7.57 -2.23 -8.86
C ARG A 9 -6.23 -1.54 -8.68
N LYS A 10 -6.07 -0.30 -9.18
CA LYS A 10 -4.84 0.49 -8.96
C LYS A 10 -4.66 0.88 -7.50
N LYS A 11 -5.76 1.15 -6.77
CA LYS A 11 -5.70 1.43 -5.33
C LYS A 11 -5.36 0.19 -4.53
N LEU A 12 -5.89 -0.97 -4.90
CA LEU A 12 -5.53 -2.25 -4.29
C LEU A 12 -4.03 -2.57 -4.46
N THR A 13 -3.49 -2.40 -5.67
CA THR A 13 -2.06 -2.61 -5.93
C THR A 13 -1.19 -1.63 -5.14
N ALA A 14 -1.62 -0.36 -5.02
CA ALA A 14 -0.90 0.63 -4.23
C ALA A 14 -0.95 0.32 -2.73
N ALA A 15 -2.05 -0.24 -2.22
CA ALA A 15 -2.15 -0.69 -0.83
C ALA A 15 -1.14 -1.81 -0.52
N ALA A 16 -0.97 -2.76 -1.44
CA ALA A 16 0.00 -3.84 -1.28
C ALA A 16 1.46 -3.35 -1.27
N ARG A 17 1.78 -2.38 -2.14
CA ARG A 17 3.11 -1.75 -2.15
C ARG A 17 3.36 -0.95 -0.88
N TYR A 18 2.35 -0.21 -0.41
CA TYR A 18 2.42 0.50 0.86
C TYR A 18 2.65 -0.44 2.04
N TRP A 19 1.95 -1.57 2.06
CA TRP A 19 2.12 -2.62 3.06
C TRP A 19 3.54 -3.21 3.04
N ALA A 20 4.12 -3.44 1.85
CA ALA A 20 5.51 -3.91 1.70
C ALA A 20 6.57 -2.83 2.02
N GLY A 21 6.14 -1.61 2.35
CA GLY A 21 6.96 -0.52 2.84
C GLY A 21 7.35 0.52 1.79
N GLU A 22 6.81 0.46 0.58
CA GLU A 22 6.86 1.62 -0.31
C GLU A 22 6.10 2.77 0.37
N ARG A 23 6.71 3.96 0.40
CA ARG A 23 6.04 5.18 0.82
C ARG A 23 5.80 6.01 -0.42
N PRO A 24 4.54 6.16 -0.89
CA PRO A 24 4.25 7.00 -2.03
C PRO A 24 4.73 8.42 -1.73
N SER A 25 5.44 9.03 -2.68
CA SER A 25 5.76 10.46 -2.62
C SER A 25 4.48 11.25 -2.84
N VAL A 26 3.75 11.52 -1.77
CA VAL A 26 2.76 12.58 -1.78
C VAL A 26 3.55 13.88 -2.00
N PRO A 27 3.16 14.77 -2.93
CA PRO A 27 3.74 16.10 -3.02
C PRO A 27 3.47 16.83 -1.71
N GLN A 28 4.39 16.68 -0.76
CA GLN A 28 4.39 17.42 0.47
C GLN A 28 5.06 18.75 0.19
N VAL A 29 4.48 19.80 0.76
CA VAL A 29 5.24 21.03 0.94
C VAL A 29 6.28 20.69 1.99
N ASP A 30 7.53 20.47 1.60
CA ASP A 30 8.62 20.29 2.54
C ASP A 30 9.35 21.62 2.74
N ALA A 31 10.39 21.62 3.60
CA ALA A 31 11.18 22.81 3.88
C ALA A 31 11.82 23.41 2.62
N ASP A 32 12.15 22.58 1.62
CA ASP A 32 12.76 23.00 0.37
C ASP A 32 11.73 23.70 -0.54
N VAL A 33 10.49 23.21 -0.59
CA VAL A 33 9.38 23.87 -1.31
C VAL A 33 9.08 25.24 -0.69
N VAL A 34 9.08 25.35 0.65
CA VAL A 34 8.93 26.65 1.34
C VAL A 34 10.06 27.60 0.97
N ALA A 35 11.31 27.12 0.97
CA ALA A 35 12.47 27.92 0.61
C ALA A 35 12.41 28.42 -0.84
N GLN A 36 11.94 27.58 -1.77
CA GLN A 36 11.74 27.96 -3.17
C GLN A 36 10.62 28.99 -3.34
N LEU A 37 9.51 28.86 -2.62
CA LEU A 37 8.43 29.86 -2.64
C LEU A 37 8.92 31.23 -2.16
N LYS A 38 9.75 31.26 -1.10
CA LYS A 38 10.40 32.48 -0.61
C LYS A 38 11.36 33.07 -1.65
N ALA A 39 12.18 32.23 -2.28
CA ALA A 39 13.15 32.66 -3.29
C ALA A 39 12.49 33.23 -4.56
N LEU A 40 11.29 32.74 -4.90
CA LEU A 40 10.49 33.23 -6.03
C LEU A 40 9.63 34.46 -5.70
N GLY A 41 9.69 34.96 -4.45
CA GLY A 41 8.95 36.16 -4.03
C GLY A 41 7.45 35.94 -3.85
N ALA A 42 7.04 34.73 -3.45
CA ALA A 42 5.65 34.47 -3.09
C ALA A 42 5.21 35.40 -1.93
N PRO A 43 3.97 35.91 -1.93
CA PRO A 43 3.48 36.76 -0.86
C PRO A 43 3.43 36.02 0.48
N ASP A 44 3.61 36.77 1.58
CA ASP A 44 3.83 36.22 2.93
C ASP A 44 2.69 35.31 3.41
N ASP A 45 1.47 35.54 2.94
CA ASP A 45 0.30 34.71 3.26
C ASP A 45 0.36 33.31 2.62
N VAL A 46 1.00 33.20 1.45
CA VAL A 46 1.24 31.91 0.77
C VAL A 46 2.38 31.15 1.43
N VAL A 47 3.44 31.86 1.83
CA VAL A 47 4.59 31.27 2.54
C VAL A 47 4.17 30.74 3.91
N ALA A 48 3.37 31.51 4.66
CA ALA A 48 2.86 31.07 5.97
C ALA A 48 1.96 29.83 5.86
N LYS A 49 1.10 29.75 4.83
CA LYS A 49 0.30 28.54 4.55
C LYS A 49 1.17 27.34 4.22
N ALA A 50 2.21 27.54 3.41
CA ALA A 50 3.16 26.50 3.04
C ALA A 50 3.94 25.96 4.25
N GLU A 51 4.39 26.83 5.17
CA GLU A 51 5.09 26.44 6.40
C GLU A 51 4.21 25.60 7.34
N VAL A 52 2.93 25.97 7.49
CA VAL A 52 1.96 25.20 8.29
C VAL A 52 1.72 23.83 7.65
N SER A 53 1.56 23.76 6.33
CA SER A 53 1.42 22.50 5.61
C SER A 53 2.67 21.62 5.70
N ALA A 54 3.86 22.22 5.69
CA ALA A 54 5.14 21.50 5.83
C ALA A 54 5.36 20.92 7.23
N SER A 55 5.00 21.68 8.26
CA SER A 55 5.02 21.20 9.64
C SER A 55 4.03 20.05 9.86
N ALA A 56 2.85 20.09 9.23
CA ALA A 56 1.87 19.01 9.31
C ALA A 56 2.31 17.76 8.52
N ALA A 57 2.95 17.96 7.37
CA ALA A 57 3.52 16.92 6.54
C ALA A 57 4.64 16.12 7.26
N ALA A 58 5.53 16.80 7.96
CA ALA A 58 6.62 16.17 8.72
C ALA A 58 6.15 15.33 9.92
N ALA A 59 4.90 15.50 10.36
CA ALA A 59 4.35 14.85 11.56
C ALA A 59 3.43 13.66 11.27
N GLN A 60 3.12 13.35 10.01
CA GLN A 60 2.14 12.31 9.69
C GLN A 60 2.79 10.98 9.31
N ASP A 61 2.55 9.98 10.16
CA ASP A 61 2.42 8.59 9.73
C ASP A 61 1.08 8.51 8.95
N VAL A 62 1.12 8.81 7.66
CA VAL A 62 -0.11 8.97 6.85
C VAL A 62 -0.73 7.60 6.63
N ASP A 63 -1.90 7.35 7.21
CA ASP A 63 -2.68 6.14 6.93
C ASP A 63 -2.95 6.02 5.43
N PHE A 64 -2.75 4.82 4.87
CA PHE A 64 -3.04 4.56 3.46
C PHE A 64 -4.56 4.38 3.26
N LEU A 65 -5.16 5.28 2.48
CA LEU A 65 -6.59 5.23 2.16
C LEU A 65 -6.90 4.12 1.14
N VAL A 66 -7.75 3.18 1.56
CA VAL A 66 -8.26 2.06 0.75
C VAL A 66 -9.73 2.31 0.42
N PHE A 67 -10.15 1.97 -0.80
CA PHE A 67 -11.57 2.02 -1.18
C PHE A 67 -12.36 0.91 -0.49
N GLU A 68 -13.63 1.17 -0.17
CA GLU A 68 -14.49 0.23 0.57
C GLU A 68 -14.53 -1.16 -0.08
N ASP A 69 -14.67 -1.23 -1.40
CA ASP A 69 -14.70 -2.48 -2.16
C ASP A 69 -13.39 -3.29 -2.06
N ASN A 70 -12.26 -2.61 -1.84
CA ASN A 70 -10.96 -3.24 -1.68
C ASN A 70 -10.67 -3.61 -0.22
N TRP A 71 -11.49 -3.14 0.73
CA TRP A 71 -11.19 -3.27 2.15
C TRP A 71 -11.11 -4.74 2.59
N GLN A 72 -12.04 -5.57 2.13
CA GLN A 72 -12.01 -7.00 2.41
C GLN A 72 -10.72 -7.66 1.91
N ALA A 73 -10.27 -7.33 0.69
CA ALA A 73 -9.02 -7.86 0.14
C ALA A 73 -7.80 -7.44 0.97
N VAL A 74 -7.73 -6.17 1.38
CA VAL A 74 -6.63 -5.67 2.22
C VAL A 74 -6.64 -6.31 3.61
N CYS A 75 -7.81 -6.43 4.25
CA CYS A 75 -7.93 -7.10 5.56
C CYS A 75 -7.47 -8.56 5.48
N THR A 76 -7.97 -9.31 4.50
CA THR A 76 -7.60 -10.72 4.33
C THR A 76 -6.11 -10.87 3.99
N PHE A 77 -5.55 -9.96 3.17
CA PHE A 77 -4.11 -9.94 2.89
C PHE A 77 -3.29 -9.69 4.16
N CYS A 78 -3.72 -8.75 5.01
CA CYS A 78 -3.10 -8.49 6.31
C CYS A 78 -3.22 -9.69 7.27
N ALA A 79 -4.33 -10.44 7.25
CA ALA A 79 -4.45 -11.68 8.01
C ALA A 79 -3.45 -12.75 7.54
N LEU A 80 -3.08 -12.73 6.26
CA LEU A 80 -2.07 -13.59 5.65
C LEU A 80 -0.63 -13.04 5.75
N ALA A 81 -0.41 -11.92 6.45
CA ALA A 81 0.88 -11.21 6.48
C ALA A 81 2.09 -12.08 6.87
N THR A 82 1.88 -13.14 7.65
CA THR A 82 2.94 -14.05 8.11
C THR A 82 3.05 -15.33 7.28
N GLN A 83 2.13 -15.55 6.33
CA GLN A 83 1.99 -16.79 5.58
C GLN A 83 2.74 -16.73 4.24
N TRP A 84 4.03 -16.41 4.29
CA TRP A 84 4.92 -16.39 3.13
C TRP A 84 5.76 -17.65 3.02
N LYS A 85 5.88 -18.19 1.81
CA LYS A 85 6.86 -19.20 1.45
C LYS A 85 8.20 -18.52 1.22
N LEU A 86 9.19 -18.99 1.96
CA LEU A 86 10.55 -18.50 1.95
C LEU A 86 11.51 -19.61 1.52
N VAL A 87 12.52 -19.24 0.75
CA VAL A 87 13.68 -20.09 0.45
C VAL A 87 14.91 -19.42 1.05
N ALA A 88 15.61 -20.12 1.94
CA ALA A 88 16.85 -19.64 2.51
C ALA A 88 18.04 -20.08 1.64
N GLY A 89 18.84 -19.13 1.21
CA GLY A 89 20.15 -19.34 0.61
C GLY A 89 21.28 -19.25 1.64
N ALA A 90 22.53 -19.27 1.17
CA ALA A 90 23.71 -19.17 2.04
C ALA A 90 23.92 -17.77 2.64
N ALA A 91 23.38 -16.73 2.01
CA ALA A 91 23.51 -15.34 2.43
C ALA A 91 22.16 -14.59 2.54
N ASP A 92 21.15 -15.02 1.77
CA ASP A 92 19.91 -14.25 1.60
C ASP A 92 18.66 -15.10 1.86
N LEU A 93 17.57 -14.44 2.25
CA LEU A 93 16.22 -15.00 2.29
C LEU A 93 15.47 -14.54 1.05
N LEU A 94 14.81 -15.46 0.34
CA LEU A 94 13.99 -15.13 -0.82
C LEU A 94 12.53 -15.45 -0.54
N TYR A 95 11.68 -14.43 -0.58
CA TYR A 95 10.23 -14.60 -0.63
C TYR A 95 9.83 -15.14 -2.00
N VAL A 96 9.02 -16.20 -2.01
CA VAL A 96 8.56 -16.86 -3.24
C VAL A 96 7.09 -16.52 -3.54
N GLY A 97 6.27 -16.41 -2.50
CA GLY A 97 4.83 -16.14 -2.61
C GLY A 97 4.08 -16.49 -1.33
N LEU A 98 2.80 -16.15 -1.26
CA LEU A 98 1.88 -16.54 -0.21
C LEU A 98 1.61 -18.04 -0.25
N ASP A 99 1.37 -18.62 0.92
CA ASP A 99 0.86 -19.98 0.97
C ASP A 99 -0.63 -20.03 0.60
N TYR A 100 -0.92 -20.39 -0.64
CA TYR A 100 -2.29 -20.49 -1.13
C TYR A 100 -3.14 -21.54 -0.38
N GLY A 101 -2.52 -22.52 0.29
CA GLY A 101 -3.24 -23.44 1.16
C GLY A 101 -3.81 -22.77 2.41
N ALA A 102 -3.14 -21.74 2.93
CA ALA A 102 -3.60 -20.96 4.07
C ALA A 102 -4.76 -20.04 3.72
N ILE A 103 -4.87 -19.60 2.46
CA ILE A 103 -5.91 -18.65 2.01
C ILE A 103 -7.32 -19.19 2.25
N GLU A 104 -7.58 -20.45 1.89
CA GLU A 104 -8.89 -21.06 2.12
C GLU A 104 -9.25 -21.07 3.61
N MET A 105 -8.27 -21.38 4.48
CA MET A 105 -8.49 -21.39 5.92
C MET A 105 -8.83 -19.99 6.45
N VAL A 106 -8.14 -18.96 5.97
CA VAL A 106 -8.45 -17.57 6.34
C VAL A 106 -9.84 -17.17 5.84
N PHE A 107 -10.21 -17.48 4.60
CA PHE A 107 -11.57 -17.20 4.10
C PHE A 107 -12.65 -17.83 4.98
N ARG A 108 -12.43 -19.06 5.46
CA ARG A 108 -13.37 -19.75 6.37
C ARG A 108 -13.43 -19.08 7.74
N LEU A 109 -12.28 -18.70 8.31
CA LEU A 109 -12.21 -18.05 9.63
C LEU A 109 -12.84 -16.65 9.61
N GLU A 110 -12.67 -15.92 8.52
CA GLU A 110 -13.26 -14.59 8.29
C GLU A 110 -14.72 -14.67 7.82
N GLN A 111 -15.27 -15.89 7.64
CA GLN A 111 -16.64 -16.12 7.18
C GLN A 111 -16.96 -15.46 5.83
N VAL A 112 -15.96 -15.39 4.93
CA VAL A 112 -16.15 -14.85 3.58
C VAL A 112 -17.13 -15.73 2.81
N PRO A 113 -18.17 -15.16 2.16
CA PRO A 113 -19.10 -15.94 1.35
C PRO A 113 -18.39 -16.71 0.24
N ALA A 114 -18.71 -18.00 0.08
CA ALA A 114 -18.04 -18.87 -0.89
C ALA A 114 -18.15 -18.38 -2.35
N ALA A 115 -19.19 -17.59 -2.67
CA ALA A 115 -19.35 -16.96 -3.98
C ALA A 115 -18.26 -15.93 -4.30
N ASP A 116 -17.69 -15.28 -3.27
CA ASP A 116 -16.73 -14.19 -3.42
C ASP A 116 -15.28 -14.68 -3.40
N TRP A 117 -15.05 -15.94 -2.99
CA TRP A 117 -13.70 -16.51 -2.82
C TRP A 117 -12.85 -16.39 -4.09
N ARG A 118 -13.46 -16.60 -5.25
CA ARG A 118 -12.74 -16.52 -6.53
C ARG A 118 -12.28 -15.08 -6.83
N ALA A 119 -13.14 -14.10 -6.58
CA ALA A 119 -12.81 -12.69 -6.79
C ALA A 119 -11.74 -12.24 -5.78
N LEU A 120 -11.97 -12.54 -4.50
CA LEU A 120 -11.04 -12.20 -3.43
C LEU A 120 -9.67 -12.86 -3.60
N PHE A 121 -9.62 -14.12 -4.03
CA PHE A 121 -8.35 -14.79 -4.35
C PHE A 121 -7.59 -14.10 -5.49
N HIS A 122 -8.29 -13.63 -6.53
CA HIS A 122 -7.66 -12.87 -7.60
C HIS A 122 -7.07 -11.55 -7.07
N ASP A 123 -7.78 -10.88 -6.16
CA ASP A 123 -7.33 -9.63 -5.56
C ASP A 123 -6.11 -9.84 -4.65
N LEU A 124 -6.08 -10.93 -3.87
CA LEU A 124 -4.90 -11.34 -3.11
C LEU A 124 -3.69 -11.60 -4.01
N ARG A 125 -3.89 -12.24 -5.17
CA ARG A 125 -2.82 -12.45 -6.15
C ARG A 125 -2.31 -11.15 -6.77
N LEU A 126 -3.17 -10.16 -6.97
CA LEU A 126 -2.75 -8.84 -7.39
C LEU A 126 -1.88 -8.20 -6.31
N MET A 127 -2.32 -8.23 -5.04
CA MET A 127 -1.54 -7.69 -3.94
C MET A 127 -0.19 -8.39 -3.78
N GLU A 128 -0.16 -9.72 -3.81
CA GLU A 128 1.07 -10.53 -3.75
C GLU A 128 2.07 -10.10 -4.82
N ARG A 129 1.63 -9.98 -6.08
CA ARG A 129 2.52 -9.62 -7.20
C ARG A 129 3.23 -8.29 -6.98
N GLU A 130 2.56 -7.34 -6.34
CA GLU A 130 3.11 -6.00 -6.11
C GLU A 130 3.95 -5.92 -4.82
N ALA A 131 3.62 -6.71 -3.80
CA ALA A 131 4.37 -6.78 -2.54
C ALA A 131 5.67 -7.59 -2.67
N LEU A 132 5.64 -8.71 -3.40
CA LEU A 132 6.76 -9.65 -3.54
C LEU A 132 8.11 -9.00 -3.95
N PRO A 133 8.20 -8.18 -5.01
CA PRO A 133 9.47 -7.55 -5.39
C PRO A 133 10.03 -6.66 -4.28
N LEU A 134 9.16 -5.89 -3.60
CA LEU A 134 9.57 -4.98 -2.53
C LEU A 134 10.04 -5.73 -1.28
N LEU A 135 9.45 -6.89 -0.96
CA LEU A 135 9.94 -7.74 0.12
C LEU A 135 11.35 -8.28 -0.18
N ASN A 136 11.59 -8.69 -1.42
CA ASN A 136 12.89 -9.23 -1.85
C ASN A 136 13.97 -8.15 -2.02
N GLU A 137 13.61 -6.92 -2.36
CA GLU A 137 14.55 -5.79 -2.36
C GLU A 137 15.10 -5.45 -0.95
N ARG A 138 14.42 -5.92 0.10
CA ARG A 138 14.73 -5.63 1.51
C ARG A 138 15.29 -6.82 2.29
N SER A 139 15.32 -8.00 1.68
CA SER A 139 15.79 -9.25 2.31
C SER A 139 17.29 -9.40 2.17
#